data_AF-A0A6B3H4Y1-F1
#
_entry.id   AF-A0A6B3H4Y1-F1
#
_cell.length_a   1.000
_cell.length_b   1.000
_cell.length_c   1.000
_cell.angle_alpha   90.00
_cell.angle_beta   90.00
_cell.angle_gamma   90.00
#
_symmetry.space_group_name_H-M   'P 1'
#
loop_
_entity.id
_entity.type
_entity.pdbx_description
1 polymer ?
#
loop_
_entity_poly.entity_id
_entity_poly.type
_entity_poly.pdbx_seq_one_letter_code
_entity_poly.pdbx_strand_id
1 'polypeptide(L)' 'PLRDALAVAPMELVLVETDAPFLTPAPYRGRPNASYLIPVTLRAMAEVKGVDEDTLATAIYDNTARAFDF' A
#
# COMPACT_ATOMS: atom_id res chain seq x y z
N PRO A 1 13.10 4.22 -8.00
CA PRO A 1 12.15 4.67 -9.05
C PRO A 1 10.65 4.52 -8.71
N LEU A 2 10.22 3.58 -7.84
CA LEU A 2 8.87 3.63 -7.21
C LEU A 2 8.98 3.79 -5.69
N ARG A 3 9.89 3.05 -5.05
CA ARG A 3 10.17 3.17 -3.62
C ARG A 3 10.66 4.57 -3.25
N ASP A 4 11.56 5.16 -4.04
CA ASP A 4 12.04 6.53 -3.80
C ASP A 4 10.90 7.56 -3.88
N ALA A 5 9.96 7.37 -4.82
CA ALA A 5 8.78 8.22 -4.93
C ALA A 5 7.87 8.07 -3.71
N LEU A 6 7.62 6.83 -3.28
CA LEU A 6 6.90 6.57 -2.04
C LEU A 6 7.61 7.19 -0.84
N ALA A 7 8.94 7.10 -0.74
CA ALA A 7 9.71 7.64 0.38
C ALA A 7 9.47 9.15 0.55
N VAL A 8 9.43 9.91 -0.55
CA VAL A 8 9.26 11.37 -0.52
C VAL A 8 7.81 11.85 -0.57
N ALA A 9 6.86 11.01 -1.00
CA ALA A 9 5.45 11.40 -1.10
C ALA A 9 4.89 11.80 0.27
N PRO A 10 4.12 12.89 0.42
CA PRO A 10 3.44 13.19 1.69
C PRO A 10 2.50 12.04 2.10
N MET A 11 2.49 11.68 3.39
CA MET A 11 1.77 10.49 3.88
C MET A 11 0.28 10.56 3.58
N GLU A 12 -0.30 11.76 3.67
CA GLU A 12 -1.71 12.07 3.45
C GLU A 12 -2.17 11.96 1.99
N LEU A 13 -1.22 11.76 1.06
CA LEU A 13 -1.46 11.59 -0.37
C LEU A 13 -1.22 10.15 -0.85
N VAL A 14 -0.94 9.22 0.06
CA VAL A 14 -0.64 7.81 -0.26
C VAL A 14 -1.88 6.94 -0.11
N LEU A 15 -2.12 6.10 -1.12
CA LEU A 15 -3.10 5.02 -1.13
C LEU A 15 -2.39 3.69 -1.45
N VAL A 16 -3.07 2.57 -1.24
CA VAL A 16 -2.59 1.22 -1.61
C VAL A 16 -3.66 0.45 -2.37
N GLU A 17 -3.26 -0.32 -3.37
CA GLU A 17 -4.12 -1.21 -4.13
C GLU A 17 -3.39 -2.50 -4.52
N THR A 18 -4.13 -3.46 -5.09
CA THR A 18 -3.56 -4.70 -5.62
C THR A 18 -3.44 -4.71 -7.14
N ASP A 19 -4.23 -3.93 -7.86
CA ASP A 19 -4.46 -4.09 -9.30
C ASP A 19 -4.86 -5.55 -9.67
N ALA A 20 -5.62 -6.21 -8.78
CA ALA A 20 -6.05 -7.58 -9.00
C ALA A 20 -6.87 -7.72 -10.30
N PRO A 21 -6.63 -8.76 -11.12
CA PRO A 21 -5.86 -9.97 -10.82
C PRO A 21 -4.34 -9.89 -11.12
N PHE A 22 -3.80 -8.73 -11.43
CA PHE A 22 -2.41 -8.51 -11.86
C PHE A 22 -1.48 -8.11 -10.69
N LEU A 23 -0.19 -7.94 -11.01
CA LEU A 23 0.83 -7.36 -10.11
C LEU A 23 0.99 -8.04 -8.74
N THR A 24 0.83 -9.36 -8.68
CA THR A 24 0.94 -10.13 -7.43
C THR A 24 2.26 -9.84 -6.70
N PRO A 25 2.21 -9.41 -5.42
CA PRO A 25 3.41 -9.08 -4.66
C PRO A 25 4.24 -10.33 -4.35
N ALA A 26 5.54 -10.15 -4.14
CA ALA A 26 6.40 -11.23 -3.62
C ALA A 26 6.00 -11.58 -2.17
N PRO A 27 6.06 -12.85 -1.74
CA PRO A 27 6.60 -14.02 -2.46
C PRO A 27 5.59 -14.75 -3.36
N TYR A 28 4.38 -14.21 -3.56
CA TYR A 28 3.27 -14.91 -4.23
C TYR A 28 3.23 -14.76 -5.76
N ARG A 29 4.28 -14.19 -6.37
CA ARG A 29 4.39 -13.99 -7.83
C ARG A 29 4.11 -15.28 -8.61
N GLY A 30 3.49 -15.13 -9.79
CA GLY A 30 3.11 -16.25 -10.66
C GLY A 30 1.72 -16.84 -10.37
N ARG A 31 1.00 -16.32 -9.38
CA ARG A 31 -0.42 -16.61 -9.09
C ARG A 31 -1.26 -15.34 -9.26
N PRO A 32 -2.57 -15.43 -9.55
CA PRO A 32 -3.44 -14.25 -9.59
C PRO A 32 -3.42 -13.47 -8.27
N ASN A 33 -3.46 -12.15 -8.37
CA ASN A 33 -3.57 -11.28 -7.21
C ASN A 33 -5.04 -11.18 -6.74
N ALA A 34 -5.22 -10.78 -5.49
CA ALA A 34 -6.53 -10.55 -4.89
C ALA A 34 -6.41 -9.65 -3.65
N SER A 35 -7.51 -9.02 -3.22
CA SER A 35 -7.54 -8.02 -2.14
C SER A 35 -6.93 -8.49 -0.82
N TYR A 36 -6.95 -9.80 -0.52
CA TYR A 36 -6.35 -10.35 0.70
C TYR A 36 -4.81 -10.21 0.74
N LEU A 37 -4.16 -9.85 -0.36
CA LEU A 37 -2.72 -9.60 -0.45
C LEU A 37 -2.31 -8.14 -0.17
N ILE A 38 -3.26 -7.22 0.05
CA ILE A 38 -2.97 -5.83 0.45
C ILE A 38 -1.96 -5.73 1.60
N PRO A 39 -2.05 -6.52 2.69
CA PRO A 39 -1.11 -6.43 3.80
C PRO A 39 0.35 -6.67 3.40
N VAL A 40 0.61 -7.43 2.33
CA VAL A 40 1.97 -7.67 1.84
C VAL A 40 2.58 -6.40 1.27
N THR A 41 1.82 -5.68 0.43
CA THR A 41 2.24 -4.40 -0.14
C THR A 41 2.36 -3.34 0.95
N LEU A 42 1.40 -3.28 1.88
CA LEU A 42 1.37 -2.29 2.95
C LEU A 42 2.60 -2.40 3.88
N ARG A 43 3.00 -3.62 4.27
CA ARG A 43 4.23 -3.84 5.05
C ARG A 43 5.48 -3.34 4.32
N ALA A 44 5.61 -3.67 3.04
CA ALA A 44 6.74 -3.18 2.23
C ALA A 44 6.73 -1.65 2.09
N MET A 45 5.55 -1.02 2.06
CA MET A 45 5.42 0.45 2.07
C MET A 45 5.83 1.05 3.42
N ALA A 46 5.44 0.42 4.53
CA ALA A 46 5.78 0.88 5.89
C ALA A 46 7.30 0.88 6.11
N GLU A 47 7.98 -0.17 5.66
CA GLU A 47 9.45 -0.25 5.65
C GLU A 47 10.08 0.91 4.87
N VAL A 48 9.57 1.24 3.68
CA VAL A 48 10.06 2.37 2.85
C VAL A 48 9.80 3.73 3.53
N LYS A 49 8.68 3.85 4.24
CA LYS A 49 8.29 5.05 4.97
C LYS A 49 8.97 5.22 6.32
N GLY A 50 9.58 4.17 6.86
CA GLY A 50 10.18 4.18 8.20
C GLY A 50 9.15 4.35 9.32
N VAL A 51 7.94 3.82 9.14
CA VAL A 51 6.85 3.84 10.13
C VAL A 51 6.34 2.43 10.42
N ASP A 52 5.56 2.29 11.49
CA ASP A 52 4.90 1.03 11.84
C ASP A 52 3.74 0.68 10.87
N GLU A 53 3.43 -0.62 10.74
CA GLU A 53 2.34 -1.12 9.89
C GLU A 53 0.99 -0.50 10.28
N ASP A 54 0.67 -0.43 11.57
CA ASP A 54 -0.61 0.09 12.07
C ASP A 54 -0.72 1.60 11.83
N THR A 55 0.40 2.32 11.91
CA THR A 55 0.46 3.74 11.60
C THR A 55 0.16 3.99 10.12
N LEU A 56 0.80 3.24 9.22
CA LEU A 56 0.54 3.38 7.78
C LEU A 56 -0.87 2.93 7.40
N ALA A 57 -1.38 1.85 8.02
CA ALA A 57 -2.73 1.37 7.78
C ALA A 57 -3.79 2.40 8.18
N THR A 58 -3.62 3.04 9.34
CA THR A 58 -4.52 4.12 9.79
C THR A 58 -4.51 5.30 8.82
N ALA A 59 -3.31 5.77 8.44
CA ALA A 59 -3.19 6.88 7.49
C ALA A 59 -3.80 6.55 6.12
N ILE A 60 -3.56 5.35 5.60
CA ILE A 60 -4.16 4.90 4.33
C ILE A 60 -5.67 4.85 4.44
N TYR A 61 -6.23 4.33 5.55
CA TYR A 61 -7.67 4.29 5.76
C TYR A 61 -8.26 5.71 5.70
N ASP A 62 -7.70 6.64 6.47
CA ASP A 62 -8.16 8.03 6.51
C ASP A 62 -8.04 8.73 5.15
N ASN A 63 -6.95 8.48 4.42
CA ASN A 63 -6.75 9.00 3.07
C ASN A 63 -7.78 8.45 2.08
N THR A 64 -8.09 7.15 2.20
CA THR A 64 -9.02 6.46 1.30
C THR A 64 -10.45 6.96 1.56
N ALA A 65 -10.86 7.05 2.83
CA ALA A 65 -12.15 7.64 3.23
C ALA A 65 -12.30 9.07 2.71
N ARG A 66 -11.25 9.91 2.86
CA ARG A 66 -11.24 11.28 2.35
C ARG A 66 -11.31 11.35 0.82
N ALA A 67 -10.65 10.44 0.11
CA ALA A 67 -10.58 10.45 -1.36
C ALA A 67 -11.88 9.97 -2.03
N PHE A 68 -12.58 9.02 -1.39
CA PHE A 68 -13.75 8.35 -1.96
C PHE A 68 -15.07 8.61 -1.22
N ASP A 69 -15.03 9.39 -0.14
CA ASP A 69 -16.21 9.79 0.66
C ASP A 69 -17.02 8.59 1.18
N PHE A 70 -16.35 7.67 1.89
CA PHE A 70 -16.99 6.54 2.58
C PHE A 70 -16.64 6.44 4.05
#